data_AF-A0A644UYR0-F1
#
_entry.id   AF-A0A644UYR0-F1
#
_cell.length_a   1.000
_cell.length_b   1.000
_cell.length_c   1.000
_cell.angle_alpha   90.00
_cell.angle_beta   90.00
_cell.angle_gamma   90.00
#
_symmetry.space_group_name_H-M   'P 1'
#
loop_
_entity.id
_entity.type
_entity.pdbx_description
1 polymer ?
#
loop_
_entity_poly.entity_id
_entity_poly.type
_entity_poly.pdbx_seq_one_letter_code
_entity_poly.pdbx_strand_id
1 'polypeptide(L)'
;MKFTRGILILIPALALLLSNTAIANDKDKKLTSINLRGDTTNIYQELLNDETDDLMENHPADDIYNNIWTSSKLNPYKIPIDSLPDSVKVDLSTFCIPVKGHITSHFGPRRYRYHYGTDVKLNTGDTVVSSFAGKVRIIDYDRKGYGHYVVIRHDNGLETVYAHLSEIMVTLDQVVVAGEPIALGGSTGRSTGPHLHYEIRFLGNAMNPAKIIDFACGLPFDNEYLITKKHSFYYQKEVKAMAAAKYYKIRSGDNLSRIAARNGTSVKALCRLNGISAKKVLRIGQRIRVR
;
A
#
# COMPACT_ATOMS: atom_id res chain seq x y z
N MET A 1 -37.83 -43.05 68.50
CA MET A 1 -38.23 -41.96 67.60
C MET A 1 -37.92 -42.40 66.17
N LYS A 2 -38.90 -43.03 65.48
CA LYS A 2 -39.60 -42.57 64.25
C LYS A 2 -38.62 -42.16 63.12
N PHE A 3 -38.41 -42.96 62.06
CA PHE A 3 -39.20 -43.06 60.79
C PHE A 3 -39.39 -41.68 60.13
N THR A 4 -39.19 -41.39 58.83
CA THR A 4 -39.49 -42.11 57.56
C THR A 4 -39.06 -41.23 56.36
N ARG A 5 -38.75 -41.85 55.20
CA ARG A 5 -39.11 -41.53 53.76
C ARG A 5 -38.93 -40.08 53.22
N GLY A 6 -38.60 -39.83 51.95
CA GLY A 6 -38.59 -40.64 50.73
C GLY A 6 -38.20 -39.82 49.48
N ILE A 7 -38.02 -40.54 48.38
CA ILE A 7 -37.70 -40.14 47.00
C ILE A 7 -38.91 -39.46 46.32
N LEU A 8 -38.73 -38.41 45.48
CA LEU A 8 -39.42 -38.27 44.16
C LEU A 8 -38.97 -37.05 43.29
N ILE A 9 -38.40 -37.38 42.12
CA ILE A 9 -38.72 -36.97 40.73
C ILE A 9 -38.61 -35.50 40.22
N LEU A 10 -37.90 -35.42 39.08
CA LEU A 10 -37.83 -34.49 37.95
C LEU A 10 -39.03 -33.55 37.62
N ILE A 11 -38.66 -32.28 37.36
CA ILE A 11 -39.01 -31.31 36.27
C ILE A 11 -40.39 -31.45 35.57
N PRO A 12 -41.14 -30.33 35.43
CA PRO A 12 -41.27 -29.75 34.08
C PRO A 12 -41.19 -28.22 33.97
N ALA A 13 -40.78 -27.83 32.78
CA ALA A 13 -40.75 -26.56 32.05
C ALA A 13 -41.77 -25.44 32.37
N LEU A 14 -41.34 -24.25 31.89
CA LEU A 14 -42.13 -23.21 31.19
C LEU A 14 -42.50 -21.95 32.01
N ALA A 15 -41.84 -20.82 31.73
CA ALA A 15 -42.47 -19.51 31.67
C ALA A 15 -41.62 -18.52 30.85
N LEU A 16 -42.31 -17.84 29.94
CA LEU A 16 -41.86 -16.85 28.98
C LEU A 16 -42.16 -15.43 29.53
N LEU A 17 -41.50 -14.42 28.94
CA LEU A 17 -41.80 -12.97 28.91
C LEU A 17 -41.10 -12.02 29.89
N LEU A 18 -40.38 -11.07 29.24
CA LEU A 18 -40.29 -9.61 29.48
C LEU A 18 -39.79 -9.16 30.86
N SER A 19 -38.90 -8.20 31.04
CA SER A 19 -38.31 -7.15 30.20
C SER A 19 -37.28 -6.47 31.12
N ASN A 20 -36.12 -6.08 30.61
CA ASN A 20 -35.63 -4.73 30.87
C ASN A 20 -34.47 -4.39 29.95
N THR A 21 -34.79 -3.43 29.09
CA THR A 21 -33.91 -2.61 28.29
C THR A 21 -32.81 -1.97 29.14
N ALA A 22 -31.56 -2.14 28.73
CA ALA A 22 -30.55 -1.10 28.88
C ALA A 22 -29.86 -0.94 27.52
N ILE A 23 -30.26 0.14 26.87
CA ILE A 23 -29.72 0.66 25.61
C ILE A 23 -28.31 1.19 25.91
N ALA A 24 -27.31 0.69 25.18
CA ALA A 24 -26.12 1.45 24.83
C ALA A 24 -25.58 0.94 23.49
N ASN A 25 -25.57 1.84 22.51
CA ASN A 25 -25.08 1.69 21.14
C ASN A 25 -23.69 1.02 21.07
N ASP A 26 -23.60 -0.08 20.33
CA ASP A 26 -22.39 -0.47 19.59
C ASP A 26 -22.83 -0.97 18.21
N LYS A 27 -23.20 -0.02 17.33
CA LYS A 27 -23.40 -0.30 15.92
C LYS A 27 -22.05 -0.21 15.20
N ASP A 28 -21.75 -1.30 14.51
CA ASP A 28 -20.83 -1.40 13.37
C ASP A 28 -19.35 -1.68 13.66
N LYS A 29 -19.10 -2.75 14.42
CA LYS A 29 -18.00 -3.69 14.11
C LYS A 29 -18.53 -4.90 13.34
N LYS A 30 -18.76 -4.73 12.03
CA LYS A 30 -18.87 -5.86 11.10
C LYS A 30 -17.61 -5.87 10.23
N LEU A 31 -16.50 -6.37 10.79
CA LEU A 31 -15.39 -6.87 9.98
C LEU A 31 -15.92 -8.14 9.30
N THR A 32 -16.46 -8.01 8.09
CA THR A 32 -16.85 -9.15 7.27
C THR A 32 -15.59 -9.84 6.77
N SER A 33 -15.44 -11.10 7.15
CA SER A 33 -14.40 -12.02 6.70
C SER A 33 -14.44 -12.14 5.18
N ILE A 34 -13.30 -11.88 4.55
CA ILE A 34 -13.09 -12.03 3.12
C ILE A 34 -13.25 -13.51 2.75
N ASN A 35 -14.20 -13.82 1.87
CA ASN A 35 -14.38 -15.16 1.31
C ASN A 35 -13.71 -15.21 -0.08
N LEU A 36 -12.37 -15.15 -0.10
CA LEU A 36 -11.59 -15.39 -1.31
C LEU A 36 -11.66 -16.89 -1.60
N ARG A 37 -12.56 -17.28 -2.51
CA ARG A 37 -12.62 -18.66 -3.01
C ARG A 37 -11.26 -18.99 -3.60
N GLY A 38 -10.61 -20.00 -3.02
CA GLY A 38 -9.39 -20.58 -3.55
C GLY A 38 -9.74 -21.44 -4.75
N ASP A 39 -9.78 -20.85 -5.94
CA ASP A 39 -9.44 -21.57 -7.14
C ASP A 39 -8.87 -20.62 -8.21
N THR A 40 -8.02 -21.18 -9.05
CA THR A 40 -6.91 -20.54 -9.76
C THR A 40 -7.24 -20.04 -11.16
N THR A 41 -8.52 -19.93 -11.50
CA THR A 41 -8.95 -19.32 -12.75
C THR A 41 -8.91 -17.80 -12.60
N ASN A 42 -8.51 -17.12 -13.67
CA ASN A 42 -8.43 -15.68 -13.75
C ASN A 42 -9.81 -15.08 -13.44
N ILE A 43 -10.06 -14.71 -12.17
CA ILE A 43 -11.32 -14.10 -11.70
C ILE A 43 -11.73 -12.96 -12.64
N TYR A 44 -10.76 -12.24 -13.19
CA TYR A 44 -10.98 -11.16 -14.16
C TYR A 44 -11.45 -11.64 -15.54
N GLN A 45 -11.01 -12.79 -16.03
CA GLN A 45 -11.54 -13.33 -17.30
C GLN A 45 -12.94 -13.90 -17.12
N GLU A 46 -13.29 -14.42 -15.94
CA GLU A 46 -14.69 -14.79 -15.65
C GLU A 46 -15.59 -13.55 -15.53
N LEU A 47 -15.10 -12.47 -14.91
CA LEU A 47 -15.82 -11.18 -14.79
C LEU A 47 -15.91 -10.39 -16.10
N LEU A 48 -14.87 -10.43 -16.96
CA LEU A 48 -14.88 -9.77 -18.27
C LEU A 48 -15.75 -10.49 -19.31
N ASN A 49 -16.03 -11.79 -19.10
CA ASN A 49 -16.86 -12.61 -20.00
C ASN A 49 -18.33 -12.71 -19.55
N ASP A 50 -18.70 -12.05 -18.45
CA ASP A 50 -20.09 -11.97 -17.98
C ASP A 50 -20.80 -10.82 -18.72
N GLU A 51 -21.56 -11.13 -19.79
CA GLU A 51 -22.28 -10.15 -20.61
C GLU A 51 -23.55 -9.58 -19.95
N THR A 52 -23.60 -9.51 -18.62
CA THR A 52 -24.70 -8.89 -17.89
C THR A 52 -24.55 -7.36 -17.88
N ASP A 53 -25.64 -6.65 -18.21
CA ASP A 53 -25.76 -5.18 -18.35
C ASP A 53 -25.31 -4.38 -17.09
N ASP A 54 -25.06 -5.08 -15.97
CA ASP A 54 -24.68 -4.52 -14.66
C ASP A 54 -23.20 -4.10 -14.57
N LEU A 55 -22.34 -4.51 -15.52
CA LEU A 55 -20.92 -4.12 -15.57
C LEU A 55 -20.68 -2.68 -16.04
N MET A 56 -21.68 -2.04 -16.68
CA MET A 56 -21.57 -0.62 -17.03
C MET A 56 -21.75 0.31 -15.83
N GLU A 57 -22.31 -0.20 -14.73
CA GLU A 57 -22.52 0.59 -13.49
C GLU A 57 -21.37 0.41 -12.48
N ASN A 58 -20.60 -0.68 -12.55
CA ASN A 58 -19.51 -1.01 -11.61
C ASN A 58 -18.18 -1.27 -12.35
N HIS A 59 -17.07 -0.67 -11.87
CA HIS A 59 -15.76 -0.86 -12.49
C HIS A 59 -15.28 -2.31 -12.29
N PRO A 60 -14.67 -2.99 -13.28
CA PRO A 60 -14.41 -4.45 -13.24
C PRO A 60 -13.52 -4.92 -12.08
N ALA A 61 -12.76 -4.02 -11.46
CA ALA A 61 -12.00 -4.29 -10.24
C ALA A 61 -12.78 -4.09 -8.92
N ASP A 62 -14.01 -3.57 -8.94
CA ASP A 62 -14.73 -3.15 -7.73
C ASP A 62 -15.00 -4.30 -6.76
N ASP A 63 -15.28 -5.51 -7.26
CA ASP A 63 -15.47 -6.71 -6.44
C ASP A 63 -14.25 -7.02 -5.56
N ILE A 64 -13.04 -6.84 -6.10
CA ILE A 64 -11.78 -7.05 -5.36
C ILE A 64 -11.65 -5.99 -4.26
N TYR A 65 -12.05 -4.77 -4.56
CA TYR A 65 -12.03 -3.65 -3.63
C TYR A 65 -13.27 -3.57 -2.73
N ASN A 66 -14.09 -4.64 -2.66
CA ASN A 66 -15.35 -4.72 -1.89
C ASN A 66 -16.32 -3.57 -2.19
N ASN A 67 -16.38 -3.12 -3.44
CA ASN A 67 -17.19 -1.97 -3.89
C ASN A 67 -16.85 -0.67 -3.14
N ILE A 68 -15.67 -0.58 -2.53
CA ILE A 68 -15.19 0.63 -1.87
C ILE A 68 -14.60 1.54 -2.94
N TRP A 69 -15.35 2.56 -3.36
CA TRP A 69 -14.85 3.68 -4.13
C TRP A 69 -14.72 4.92 -3.25
N THR A 70 -13.50 5.38 -3.01
CA THR A 70 -13.27 6.67 -2.34
C THR A 70 -12.07 7.40 -2.91
N SER A 71 -12.25 8.70 -3.11
CA SER A 71 -11.24 9.63 -3.59
C SER A 71 -10.38 10.23 -2.47
N SER A 72 -10.78 10.05 -1.22
CA SER A 72 -10.18 10.76 -0.07
C SER A 72 -8.88 10.15 0.47
N LYS A 73 -8.59 8.87 0.15
CA LYS A 73 -7.45 8.13 0.71
C LYS A 73 -6.84 7.20 -0.32
N LEU A 74 -5.51 7.16 -0.34
CA LEU A 74 -4.77 6.25 -1.21
C LEU A 74 -5.01 4.77 -0.83
N ASN A 75 -4.99 4.43 0.46
CA ASN A 75 -5.34 3.09 0.95
C ASN A 75 -6.53 3.18 1.94
N PRO A 76 -7.77 3.20 1.43
CA PRO A 76 -8.97 3.22 2.26
C PRO A 76 -9.32 1.82 2.80
N TYR A 77 -8.87 0.77 2.11
CA TYR A 77 -9.24 -0.62 2.39
C TYR A 77 -8.66 -1.11 3.72
N LYS A 78 -7.50 -0.57 4.13
CA LYS A 78 -6.77 -0.98 5.35
C LYS A 78 -6.65 -2.50 5.48
N ILE A 79 -6.65 -3.23 4.36
CA ILE A 79 -6.59 -4.68 4.34
C ILE A 79 -5.17 -5.07 4.75
N PRO A 80 -5.00 -5.76 5.89
CA PRO A 80 -3.70 -6.26 6.28
C PRO A 80 -3.26 -7.31 5.25
N ILE A 81 -1.98 -7.32 4.91
CA ILE A 81 -1.46 -8.28 3.91
C ILE A 81 -1.75 -9.73 4.31
N ASP A 82 -1.84 -10.04 5.60
CA ASP A 82 -2.13 -11.38 6.08
C ASP A 82 -3.52 -11.89 5.63
N SER A 83 -4.45 -10.98 5.34
CA SER A 83 -5.79 -11.26 4.80
C SER A 83 -5.85 -11.29 3.27
N LEU A 84 -4.73 -11.03 2.57
CA LEU A 84 -4.67 -11.16 1.12
C LEU A 84 -4.67 -12.64 0.70
N PRO A 85 -5.17 -12.94 -0.51
CA PRO A 85 -5.04 -14.28 -1.09
C PRO A 85 -3.55 -14.67 -1.20
N ASP A 86 -3.28 -15.98 -1.20
CA ASP A 86 -1.91 -16.49 -1.21
C ASP A 86 -1.20 -16.22 -2.54
N SER A 87 -1.94 -16.30 -3.64
CA SER A 87 -1.48 -15.89 -4.97
C SER A 87 -2.61 -15.30 -5.80
N VAL A 88 -2.33 -14.23 -6.55
CA VAL A 88 -3.23 -13.65 -7.56
C VAL A 88 -2.44 -13.42 -8.82
N LYS A 89 -2.97 -13.88 -9.95
CA LYS A 89 -2.39 -13.60 -11.26
C LYS A 89 -3.00 -12.30 -11.79
N VAL A 90 -2.16 -11.44 -12.34
CA VAL A 90 -2.56 -10.16 -12.97
C VAL A 90 -2.01 -10.10 -14.38
N ASP A 91 -2.85 -9.66 -15.32
CA ASP A 91 -2.47 -9.41 -16.71
C ASP A 91 -1.79 -8.05 -16.86
N LEU A 92 -0.64 -8.05 -17.53
CA LEU A 92 0.20 -6.89 -17.83
C LEU A 92 0.38 -6.68 -19.34
N SER A 93 -0.26 -7.49 -20.19
CA SER A 93 -0.08 -7.47 -21.64
C SER A 93 -0.40 -6.12 -22.30
N THR A 94 -1.26 -5.32 -21.68
CA THR A 94 -1.67 -3.98 -22.15
C THR A 94 -0.85 -2.85 -21.53
N PHE A 95 0.24 -3.16 -20.83
CA PHE A 95 1.06 -2.16 -20.14
C PHE A 95 1.63 -1.11 -21.08
N CYS A 96 1.47 0.16 -20.70
CA CYS A 96 2.18 1.29 -21.28
C CYS A 96 3.13 1.92 -20.25
N ILE A 97 4.37 2.20 -20.65
CA ILE A 97 5.31 2.91 -19.80
C ILE A 97 4.79 4.34 -19.53
N PRO A 98 4.67 4.78 -18.26
CA PRO A 98 4.02 6.05 -17.94
C PRO A 98 4.84 7.26 -18.36
N VAL A 99 6.16 7.11 -18.42
CA VAL A 99 7.10 8.08 -18.97
C VAL A 99 8.37 7.36 -19.41
N LYS A 100 8.99 7.81 -20.51
CA LYS A 100 10.28 7.28 -20.96
C LYS A 100 11.39 7.88 -20.11
N GLY A 101 12.08 7.06 -19.33
CA GLY A 101 13.19 7.53 -18.49
C GLY A 101 13.80 6.40 -17.66
N HIS A 102 14.98 6.66 -17.10
CA HIS A 102 15.65 5.72 -16.21
C HIS A 102 15.26 5.95 -14.74
N ILE A 103 15.45 4.92 -13.92
CA ILE A 103 15.23 5.01 -12.48
C ILE A 103 16.28 5.93 -11.85
N THR A 104 15.82 7.00 -11.20
CA THR A 104 16.65 7.90 -10.38
C THR A 104 16.65 7.48 -8.92
N SER A 105 15.58 6.84 -8.46
CA SER A 105 15.57 6.22 -7.15
C SER A 105 14.62 5.03 -7.06
N HIS A 106 15.09 4.01 -6.35
CA HIS A 106 14.39 2.75 -6.21
C HIS A 106 13.36 2.76 -5.10
N PHE A 107 12.36 1.88 -5.21
CA PHE A 107 11.53 1.42 -4.10
C PHE A 107 12.41 0.84 -2.98
N GLY A 108 12.17 1.21 -1.73
CA GLY A 108 13.04 0.74 -0.64
C GLY A 108 13.15 1.60 0.61
N PRO A 109 13.92 1.12 1.59
CA PRO A 109 14.28 1.89 2.78
C PRO A 109 15.03 3.16 2.39
N ARG A 110 14.53 4.31 2.85
CA ARG A 110 15.30 5.55 2.96
C ARG A 110 15.67 5.76 4.43
N ARG A 111 16.55 6.72 4.69
CA ARG A 111 17.13 6.97 6.03
C ARG A 111 16.11 7.02 7.18
N TYR A 112 14.92 7.60 6.97
CA TYR A 112 13.88 7.75 8.00
C TYR A 112 12.46 7.42 7.53
N ARG A 113 12.33 6.92 6.30
CA ARG A 113 11.03 6.65 5.67
C ARG A 113 11.17 5.50 4.70
N TYR A 114 10.07 4.83 4.41
CA TYR A 114 10.03 3.91 3.29
C TYR A 114 9.67 4.66 1.99
N HIS A 115 10.21 4.21 0.87
CA HIS A 115 9.85 4.69 -0.45
C HIS A 115 8.98 3.64 -1.14
N TYR A 116 7.69 3.92 -1.28
CA TYR A 116 6.67 2.98 -1.76
C TYR A 116 6.49 2.99 -3.29
N GLY A 117 7.34 3.73 -4.01
CA GLY A 117 7.36 3.79 -5.46
C GLY A 117 8.77 3.76 -6.03
N THR A 118 8.85 3.95 -7.33
CA THR A 118 10.08 4.15 -8.08
C THR A 118 10.06 5.55 -8.68
N ASP A 119 11.15 6.30 -8.49
CA ASP A 119 11.32 7.64 -9.04
C ASP A 119 11.95 7.53 -10.44
N VAL A 120 11.24 7.95 -11.48
CA VAL A 120 11.68 7.87 -12.88
C VAL A 120 12.06 9.26 -13.38
N LYS A 121 13.21 9.37 -14.05
CA LYS A 121 13.68 10.65 -14.60
C LYS A 121 12.67 11.17 -15.64
N LEU A 122 12.30 12.43 -15.49
CA LEU A 122 11.63 13.24 -16.52
C LEU A 122 12.03 14.70 -16.39
N ASN A 123 11.57 15.54 -17.32
CA ASN A 123 11.62 16.99 -17.24
C ASN A 123 10.23 17.56 -16.95
N THR A 124 10.19 18.73 -16.32
CA THR A 124 8.92 19.42 -16.10
C THR A 124 8.24 19.69 -17.44
N GLY A 125 6.97 19.32 -17.57
CA GLY A 125 6.20 19.43 -18.80
C GLY A 125 6.20 18.16 -19.68
N ASP A 126 7.03 17.15 -19.39
CA ASP A 126 6.97 15.88 -20.11
C ASP A 126 5.61 15.21 -19.90
N THR A 127 5.00 14.68 -20.96
CA THR A 127 3.72 13.99 -20.88
C THR A 127 3.84 12.71 -20.05
N VAL A 128 2.94 12.54 -19.09
CA VAL A 128 2.74 11.32 -18.32
C VAL A 128 1.45 10.66 -18.80
N VAL A 129 1.50 9.36 -19.05
CA VAL A 129 0.37 8.57 -19.57
C VAL A 129 -0.10 7.51 -18.57
N SER A 130 -1.35 7.05 -18.71
CA SER A 130 -1.88 5.92 -17.93
C SER A 130 -1.19 4.62 -18.33
N SER A 131 -0.75 3.83 -17.35
CA SER A 131 -0.07 2.56 -17.60
C SER A 131 -0.99 1.42 -18.04
N PHE A 132 -2.28 1.47 -17.71
CA PHE A 132 -3.29 0.51 -18.13
C PHE A 132 -4.62 1.24 -18.33
N ALA A 133 -5.59 0.57 -18.96
CA ALA A 133 -6.97 1.05 -18.98
C ALA A 133 -7.56 1.03 -17.56
N GLY A 134 -8.50 1.93 -17.28
CA GLY A 134 -9.16 1.99 -15.97
C GLY A 134 -9.86 3.32 -15.71
N LYS A 135 -10.22 3.58 -14.44
CA LYS A 135 -10.94 4.78 -14.01
C LYS A 135 -10.14 5.60 -13.01
N VAL A 136 -10.13 6.92 -13.21
CA VAL A 136 -9.45 7.89 -12.34
C VAL A 136 -10.16 7.94 -10.98
N ARG A 137 -9.47 7.47 -9.93
CA ARG A 137 -10.01 7.37 -8.56
C ARG A 137 -9.66 8.55 -7.67
N ILE A 138 -8.46 9.11 -7.82
CA ILE A 138 -8.02 10.26 -7.01
C ILE A 138 -7.36 11.29 -7.92
N ILE A 139 -7.72 12.54 -7.67
CA ILE A 139 -6.97 13.74 -8.05
C ILE A 139 -6.86 14.58 -6.79
N ASP A 140 -5.63 14.83 -6.31
CA ASP A 140 -5.43 15.59 -5.08
C ASP A 140 -4.03 16.24 -5.03
N TYR A 141 -3.77 17.04 -3.99
CA TYR A 141 -2.52 17.71 -3.73
C TYR A 141 -2.01 17.50 -2.29
N ASP A 142 -0.87 16.82 -2.15
CA ASP A 142 -0.16 16.68 -0.87
C ASP A 142 1.16 17.47 -0.85
N ARG A 143 1.12 18.65 -0.24
CA ARG A 143 2.30 19.52 -0.10
C ARG A 143 3.52 18.85 0.57
N LYS A 144 3.30 17.89 1.49
CA LYS A 144 4.38 17.28 2.30
C LYS A 144 4.81 15.90 1.78
N GLY A 145 4.13 15.38 0.77
CA GLY A 145 4.40 14.10 0.13
C GLY A 145 4.29 14.23 -1.37
N TYR A 146 3.20 13.72 -1.95
CA TYR A 146 3.07 13.45 -3.39
C TYR A 146 3.02 14.68 -4.30
N GLY A 147 2.80 15.90 -3.79
CA GLY A 147 2.50 17.05 -4.64
C GLY A 147 1.17 16.86 -5.34
N HIS A 148 1.04 17.31 -6.60
CA HIS A 148 -0.11 16.91 -7.42
C HIS A 148 0.03 15.45 -7.81
N TYR A 149 -1.02 14.68 -7.61
CA TYR A 149 -1.02 13.28 -7.97
C TYR A 149 -2.37 12.79 -8.48
N VAL A 150 -2.28 11.76 -9.32
CA VAL A 150 -3.41 11.02 -9.88
C VAL A 150 -3.30 9.57 -9.44
N VAL A 151 -4.43 8.95 -9.10
CA VAL A 151 -4.52 7.51 -8.86
C VAL A 151 -5.56 6.93 -9.79
N ILE A 152 -5.18 5.88 -10.51
CA ILE A 152 -6.06 5.19 -11.45
C ILE A 152 -6.23 3.76 -10.95
N ARG A 153 -7.49 3.32 -10.83
CA ARG A 153 -7.83 1.91 -10.61
C ARG A 153 -8.00 1.28 -11.99
N HIS A 154 -7.37 0.13 -12.21
CA HIS A 154 -7.31 -0.53 -13.49
C HIS A 154 -8.15 -1.78 -13.54
N ASP A 155 -8.54 -2.18 -14.75
CA ASP A 155 -9.42 -3.33 -14.96
C ASP A 155 -8.74 -4.65 -14.58
N ASN A 156 -7.41 -4.69 -14.62
CA ASN A 156 -6.59 -5.81 -14.14
C ASN A 156 -6.45 -5.87 -12.61
N GLY A 157 -7.17 -5.01 -11.86
CA GLY A 157 -7.21 -4.99 -10.40
C GLY A 157 -6.08 -4.22 -9.73
N LEU A 158 -5.11 -3.69 -10.49
CA LEU A 158 -4.06 -2.84 -9.95
C LEU A 158 -4.56 -1.40 -9.74
N GLU A 159 -3.89 -0.69 -8.84
CA GLU A 159 -3.95 0.76 -8.78
C GLU A 159 -2.56 1.32 -9.09
N THR A 160 -2.49 2.36 -9.91
CA THR A 160 -1.23 3.10 -10.15
C THR A 160 -1.31 4.50 -9.59
N VAL A 161 -0.17 5.02 -9.12
CA VAL A 161 -0.04 6.38 -8.59
C VAL A 161 0.98 7.14 -9.41
N TYR A 162 0.61 8.33 -9.86
CA TYR A 162 1.46 9.26 -10.60
C TYR A 162 1.59 10.54 -9.80
N ALA A 163 2.80 10.85 -9.32
CA ALA A 163 3.00 11.95 -8.38
C ALA A 163 4.13 12.89 -8.79
N HIS A 164 4.23 14.01 -8.06
CA HIS A 164 5.07 15.18 -8.33
C HIS A 164 4.72 15.90 -9.64
N LEU A 165 3.48 15.75 -10.11
CA LEU A 165 3.00 16.32 -11.38
C LEU A 165 2.98 17.85 -11.34
N SER A 166 3.13 18.49 -12.50
CA SER A 166 2.96 19.96 -12.64
C SER A 166 1.53 20.33 -13.00
N GLU A 167 0.86 19.49 -13.78
CA GLU A 167 -0.50 19.73 -14.30
C GLU A 167 -1.22 18.40 -14.46
N ILE A 168 -2.52 18.38 -14.21
CA ILE A 168 -3.39 17.20 -14.35
C ILE A 168 -4.35 17.48 -15.50
N MET A 169 -4.43 16.54 -16.45
CA MET A 169 -5.18 16.68 -17.71
C MET A 169 -6.48 15.85 -17.74
N VAL A 170 -6.76 15.11 -16.67
CA VAL A 170 -7.94 14.26 -16.51
C VAL A 170 -8.81 14.73 -15.36
N THR A 171 -10.07 14.28 -15.33
CA THR A 171 -11.01 14.56 -14.23
C THR A 171 -11.28 13.32 -13.38
N LEU A 172 -11.82 13.53 -12.18
CA LEU A 172 -12.25 12.44 -11.31
C LEU A 172 -13.29 11.58 -12.03
N ASP A 173 -13.26 10.26 -11.79
CA ASP A 173 -14.15 9.25 -12.38
C ASP A 173 -14.07 9.11 -13.92
N GLN A 174 -13.15 9.83 -14.58
CA GLN A 174 -12.88 9.63 -16.01
C GLN A 174 -12.34 8.22 -16.27
N VAL A 175 -12.90 7.54 -17.26
CA VAL A 175 -12.34 6.30 -17.82
C VAL A 175 -11.23 6.67 -18.80
N VAL A 176 -10.09 6.02 -18.68
CA VAL A 176 -8.91 6.24 -19.54
C VAL A 176 -8.43 4.92 -20.11
N VAL A 177 -7.82 4.97 -21.29
CA VAL A 177 -7.15 3.81 -21.91
C VAL A 177 -5.66 3.78 -21.59
N ALA A 178 -5.02 2.62 -21.78
CA ALA A 178 -3.57 2.51 -21.65
C ALA A 178 -2.87 3.44 -22.66
N GLY A 179 -1.88 4.21 -22.21
CA GLY A 179 -1.16 5.18 -23.02
C GLY A 179 -1.85 6.54 -23.19
N GLU A 180 -3.04 6.74 -22.64
CA GLU A 180 -3.72 8.03 -22.66
C GLU A 180 -2.95 9.08 -21.83
N PRO A 181 -2.70 10.29 -22.35
CA PRO A 181 -2.14 11.40 -21.58
C PRO A 181 -3.02 11.77 -20.38
N ILE A 182 -2.45 11.74 -19.19
CA ILE A 182 -3.18 12.04 -17.94
C ILE A 182 -2.68 13.27 -17.21
N ALA A 183 -1.42 13.66 -17.43
CA ALA A 183 -0.78 14.73 -16.68
C ALA A 183 0.53 15.17 -17.35
N LEU A 184 1.09 16.26 -16.84
CA LEU A 184 2.46 16.69 -17.13
C LEU A 184 3.36 16.46 -15.92
N GLY A 185 4.58 15.98 -16.19
CA GLY A 185 5.62 15.74 -15.20
C GLY A 185 6.10 17.03 -14.55
N GLY A 186 6.56 16.95 -13.30
CA GLY A 186 6.96 18.14 -12.55
C GLY A 186 7.88 17.85 -11.38
N SER A 187 7.82 18.75 -10.39
CA SER A 187 8.61 18.68 -9.16
C SER A 187 7.83 19.24 -7.97
N THR A 188 6.53 18.94 -7.87
CA THR A 188 5.65 19.48 -6.83
C THR A 188 5.67 18.65 -5.54
N GLY A 189 5.20 19.24 -4.43
CA GLY A 189 5.21 18.57 -3.12
C GLY A 189 6.61 18.34 -2.59
N ARG A 190 6.87 17.14 -2.06
CA ARG A 190 8.18 16.78 -1.48
C ARG A 190 9.10 16.15 -2.54
N SER A 191 9.54 16.98 -3.47
CA SER A 191 10.50 16.60 -4.51
C SER A 191 11.81 17.41 -4.38
N THR A 192 12.94 16.83 -4.81
CA THR A 192 14.25 17.51 -4.88
C THR A 192 14.62 17.93 -6.31
N GLY A 193 13.77 17.65 -7.29
CA GLY A 193 13.96 17.99 -8.70
C GLY A 193 13.00 17.23 -9.61
N PRO A 194 12.91 17.55 -10.91
CA PRO A 194 11.92 16.93 -11.79
C PRO A 194 12.08 15.41 -11.94
N HIS A 195 11.02 14.68 -11.56
CA HIS A 195 10.88 13.23 -11.70
C HIS A 195 9.41 12.81 -11.55
N LEU A 196 9.05 11.64 -12.07
CA LEU A 196 7.78 10.97 -11.77
C LEU A 196 8.00 10.07 -10.57
N HIS A 197 7.23 10.25 -9.51
CA HIS A 197 7.11 9.22 -8.48
C HIS A 197 5.97 8.28 -8.87
N TYR A 198 6.33 7.04 -9.23
CA TYR A 198 5.40 6.04 -9.75
C TYR A 198 5.24 4.88 -8.77
N GLU A 199 4.01 4.52 -8.45
CA GLU A 199 3.69 3.36 -7.62
C GLU A 199 2.74 2.41 -8.37
N ILE A 200 2.91 1.11 -8.13
CA ILE A 200 1.91 0.08 -8.45
C ILE A 200 1.43 -0.48 -7.12
N ARG A 201 0.12 -0.60 -6.95
CA ARG A 201 -0.51 -1.07 -5.71
C ARG A 201 -1.54 -2.15 -6.02
N PHE A 202 -1.72 -3.07 -5.09
CA PHE A 202 -2.80 -4.06 -5.11
C PHE A 202 -3.49 -4.02 -3.75
N LEU A 203 -4.80 -3.78 -3.74
CA LEU A 203 -5.58 -3.63 -2.50
C LEU A 203 -4.97 -2.60 -1.54
N GLY A 204 -4.50 -1.48 -2.10
CA GLY A 204 -3.86 -0.39 -1.36
C GLY A 204 -2.44 -0.67 -0.87
N ASN A 205 -1.91 -1.89 -1.06
CA ASN A 205 -0.54 -2.26 -0.70
C ASN A 205 0.40 -2.06 -1.88
N ALA A 206 1.49 -1.32 -1.68
CA ALA A 206 2.45 -1.02 -2.74
C ALA A 206 3.25 -2.26 -3.13
N MET A 207 3.63 -2.33 -4.40
CA MET A 207 4.56 -3.31 -4.95
C MET A 207 5.74 -2.55 -5.55
N ASN A 208 6.89 -3.21 -5.66
CA ASN A 208 8.07 -2.59 -6.26
C ASN A 208 7.90 -2.56 -7.80
N PRO A 209 7.72 -1.38 -8.45
CA PRO A 209 7.52 -1.33 -9.89
C PRO A 209 8.71 -1.88 -10.69
N ALA A 210 9.93 -1.74 -10.16
CA ALA A 210 11.14 -2.22 -10.82
C ALA A 210 11.31 -3.76 -10.79
N LYS A 211 10.40 -4.48 -10.12
CA LYS A 211 10.30 -5.95 -10.23
C LYS A 211 9.27 -6.40 -11.26
N ILE A 212 8.46 -5.48 -11.75
CA ILE A 212 7.36 -5.73 -12.70
C ILE A 212 7.76 -5.21 -14.08
N ILE A 213 8.40 -4.04 -14.11
CA ILE A 213 8.74 -3.29 -15.32
C ILE A 213 10.24 -3.18 -15.49
N ASP A 214 10.72 -3.46 -16.69
CA ASP A 214 12.02 -3.03 -17.15
C ASP A 214 11.93 -1.60 -17.71
N PHE A 215 12.33 -0.63 -16.88
CA PHE A 215 12.33 0.79 -17.25
C PHE A 215 13.36 1.13 -18.34
N ALA A 216 14.31 0.25 -18.66
CA ALA A 216 15.25 0.49 -19.75
C ALA A 216 14.62 0.26 -21.11
N CYS A 217 13.82 -0.80 -21.28
CA CYS A 217 13.12 -1.10 -22.53
C CYS A 217 11.67 -0.59 -22.56
N GLY A 218 11.10 -0.22 -21.40
CA GLY A 218 9.76 0.32 -21.29
C GLY A 218 8.64 -0.73 -21.29
N LEU A 219 8.97 -1.99 -21.01
CA LEU A 219 8.05 -3.13 -21.06
C LEU A 219 8.05 -3.89 -19.72
N PRO A 220 6.98 -4.63 -19.40
CA PRO A 220 7.01 -5.55 -18.27
C PRO A 220 7.98 -6.71 -18.55
N PHE A 221 8.52 -7.33 -17.51
CA PHE A 221 9.38 -8.51 -17.67
C PHE A 221 8.63 -9.70 -18.27
N ASP A 222 7.34 -9.81 -17.98
CA ASP A 222 6.41 -10.83 -18.47
C ASP A 222 5.02 -10.21 -18.67
N ASN A 223 4.22 -10.79 -19.56
CA ASN A 223 2.83 -10.36 -19.78
C ASN A 223 1.89 -10.71 -18.61
N GLU A 224 2.32 -11.56 -17.70
CA GLU A 224 1.56 -11.92 -16.50
C GLU A 224 2.45 -11.75 -15.26
N TYR A 225 1.85 -11.31 -14.16
CA TYR A 225 2.56 -11.22 -12.88
C TYR A 225 1.81 -11.93 -11.77
N LEU A 226 2.52 -12.82 -11.08
CA LEU A 226 1.98 -13.56 -9.93
C LEU A 226 2.25 -12.80 -8.63
N ILE A 227 1.22 -12.11 -8.15
CA ILE A 227 1.23 -11.45 -6.85
C ILE A 227 1.24 -12.52 -5.77
N THR A 228 2.26 -12.51 -4.92
CA THR A 228 2.32 -13.34 -3.70
C THR A 228 2.84 -12.51 -2.54
N LYS A 229 2.49 -12.91 -1.31
CA LYS A 229 2.97 -12.25 -0.08
C LYS A 229 4.50 -12.18 -0.03
N LYS A 230 5.17 -13.26 -0.43
CA LYS A 230 6.63 -13.38 -0.42
C LYS A 230 7.30 -12.50 -1.48
N HIS A 231 6.75 -12.44 -2.70
CA HIS A 231 7.40 -11.75 -3.81
C HIS A 231 7.02 -10.26 -3.88
N SER A 232 5.74 -9.94 -3.75
CA SER A 232 5.22 -8.57 -3.93
C SER A 232 5.33 -7.71 -2.68
N PHE A 233 5.18 -8.31 -1.50
CA PHE A 233 5.12 -7.59 -0.23
C PHE A 233 6.28 -7.92 0.74
N TYR A 234 7.43 -8.36 0.19
CA TYR A 234 8.64 -8.70 0.94
C TYR A 234 9.10 -7.60 1.90
N TYR A 235 8.91 -6.34 1.49
CA TYR A 235 9.39 -5.16 2.19
C TYR A 235 8.71 -4.90 3.53
N GLN A 236 7.59 -5.56 3.81
CA GLN A 236 6.93 -5.41 5.11
C GLN A 236 7.84 -5.77 6.28
N LYS A 237 8.72 -6.76 6.11
CA LYS A 237 9.72 -7.10 7.14
C LYS A 237 10.64 -5.91 7.40
N GLU A 238 11.03 -5.20 6.35
CA GLU A 238 11.87 -4.00 6.44
C GLU A 238 11.12 -2.84 7.07
N VAL A 239 9.85 -2.63 6.70
CA VAL A 239 8.98 -1.59 7.29
C VAL A 239 8.77 -1.85 8.79
N LYS A 240 8.43 -3.09 9.18
CA LYS A 240 8.30 -3.49 10.59
C LYS A 240 9.62 -3.26 11.35
N ALA A 241 10.75 -3.64 10.75
CA ALA A 241 12.06 -3.41 11.34
C ALA A 241 12.44 -1.92 11.45
N MET A 242 12.01 -1.08 10.50
CA MET A 242 12.19 0.38 10.54
C MET A 242 11.29 1.05 11.59
N ALA A 243 10.04 0.60 11.73
CA ALA A 243 9.12 1.11 12.73
C ALA A 243 9.60 0.77 14.15
N ALA A 244 10.21 -0.40 14.33
CA ALA A 244 10.83 -0.80 15.59
C ALA A 244 12.18 -0.10 15.86
N ALA A 245 12.78 0.58 14.87
CA ALA A 245 14.10 1.17 15.00
C ALA A 245 14.07 2.40 15.92
N LYS A 246 15.01 2.46 16.87
CA LYS A 246 15.18 3.61 17.77
C LYS A 246 16.28 4.51 17.26
N TYR A 247 16.01 5.82 17.21
CA TYR A 247 16.98 6.83 16.80
C TYR A 247 17.37 7.74 17.96
N TYR A 248 18.64 8.13 17.99
CA TYR A 248 19.20 9.11 18.90
C TYR A 248 19.65 10.36 18.14
N LYS A 249 19.30 11.55 18.64
CA LYS A 249 19.75 12.84 18.09
C LYS A 249 21.05 13.24 18.76
N ILE A 250 22.13 13.34 17.97
CA ILE A 250 23.47 13.70 18.43
C ILE A 250 23.46 15.10 19.06
N ARG A 251 24.04 15.22 20.24
CA ARG A 251 24.16 16.45 21.03
C ARG A 251 25.61 16.95 21.02
N SER A 252 25.80 18.20 21.43
CA SER A 252 27.15 18.73 21.63
C SER A 252 27.94 17.86 22.62
N GLY A 253 29.19 17.57 22.28
CA GLY A 253 30.07 16.70 23.07
C GLY A 253 29.82 15.20 22.94
N ASP A 254 28.86 14.74 22.13
CA ASP A 254 28.68 13.30 21.94
C ASP A 254 29.81 12.67 21.10
N ASN A 255 30.18 11.44 21.46
CA ASN A 255 30.99 10.54 20.63
C ASN A 255 30.32 9.17 20.54
N LEU A 256 30.78 8.31 19.63
CA LEU A 256 30.18 6.99 19.40
C LEU A 256 30.10 6.14 20.67
N SER A 257 31.15 6.15 21.50
CA SER A 257 31.21 5.40 22.75
C SER A 257 30.17 5.87 23.76
N ARG A 258 30.02 7.18 23.95
CA ARG A 258 29.04 7.78 24.85
C ARG A 258 27.60 7.52 24.38
N ILE A 259 27.36 7.61 23.08
CA ILE A 259 26.04 7.31 22.52
C ILE A 259 25.72 5.83 22.67
N ALA A 260 26.69 4.95 22.40
CA ALA A 260 26.51 3.51 22.55
C ALA A 260 26.16 3.13 24.00
N ALA A 261 26.95 3.60 24.96
CA ALA A 261 26.72 3.37 26.39
C ALA A 261 25.33 3.88 26.84
N ARG A 262 24.96 5.11 26.46
CA ARG A 262 23.66 5.72 26.83
C ARG A 262 22.46 4.95 26.28
N ASN A 263 22.62 4.24 25.16
CA ASN A 263 21.54 3.52 24.50
C ASN A 263 21.62 1.99 24.70
N GLY A 264 22.49 1.51 25.58
CA GLY A 264 22.64 0.08 25.87
C GLY A 264 23.03 -0.73 24.63
N THR A 265 23.96 -0.22 23.83
CA THR A 265 24.48 -0.87 22.62
C THR A 265 26.02 -0.74 22.56
N SER A 266 26.66 -1.34 21.56
CA SER A 266 28.12 -1.23 21.36
C SER A 266 28.47 -0.30 20.20
N VAL A 267 29.68 0.27 20.21
CA VAL A 267 30.18 1.09 19.09
C VAL A 267 30.15 0.30 17.77
N LYS A 268 30.52 -0.99 17.81
CA LYS A 268 30.47 -1.88 16.64
C LYS A 268 29.04 -2.06 16.11
N ALA A 269 28.07 -2.30 17.00
CA ALA A 269 26.67 -2.42 16.61
C ALA A 269 26.14 -1.10 16.05
N LEU A 270 26.48 0.02 16.67
CA LEU A 270 26.08 1.36 16.24
C LEU A 270 26.68 1.73 14.88
N CYS A 271 27.95 1.39 14.64
CA CYS A 271 28.60 1.52 13.33
C CYS A 271 27.87 0.70 12.26
N ARG A 272 27.60 -0.59 12.56
CA ARG A 272 26.87 -1.51 11.66
C ARG A 272 25.47 -1.00 11.32
N LEU A 273 24.69 -0.57 12.32
CA LEU A 273 23.32 -0.09 12.15
C LEU A 273 23.22 1.17 11.28
N ASN A 274 24.29 1.96 11.20
CA ASN A 274 24.31 3.23 10.47
C ASN A 274 25.20 3.22 9.23
N GLY A 275 25.87 2.10 8.92
CA GLY A 275 26.84 2.03 7.83
C GLY A 275 27.98 3.05 7.97
N ILE A 276 28.42 3.34 9.20
CA ILE A 276 29.50 4.30 9.48
C ILE A 276 30.71 3.61 10.07
N SER A 277 31.91 4.16 9.83
CA SER A 277 33.12 3.72 10.51
C SER A 277 33.21 4.31 11.92
N ALA A 278 34.00 3.66 12.79
CA ALA A 278 34.27 4.16 14.14
C ALA A 278 35.01 5.52 14.16
N LYS A 279 35.57 5.93 13.02
CA LYS A 279 36.27 7.22 12.85
C LYS A 279 35.36 8.32 12.27
N LYS A 280 34.08 8.02 12.02
CA LYS A 280 33.16 8.97 11.41
C LYS A 280 32.96 10.20 12.30
N VAL A 281 33.21 11.38 11.74
CA VAL A 281 32.85 12.66 12.38
C VAL A 281 31.35 12.77 12.49
N LEU A 282 30.86 12.96 13.72
CA LEU A 282 29.46 13.10 14.05
C LEU A 282 29.04 14.58 13.98
N ARG A 283 27.87 14.86 13.37
CA ARG A 283 27.33 16.22 13.30
C ARG A 283 26.27 16.42 14.37
N ILE A 284 26.33 17.54 15.07
CA ILE A 284 25.31 17.92 16.06
C ILE A 284 23.94 18.00 15.36
N GLY A 285 22.90 17.47 16.01
CA GLY A 285 21.55 17.40 15.47
C GLY A 285 21.29 16.23 14.52
N GLN A 286 22.33 15.54 14.04
CA GLN A 286 22.17 14.33 13.23
C GLN A 286 21.46 13.23 14.03
N ARG A 287 20.50 12.53 13.40
CA ARG A 287 19.91 11.32 14.00
C ARG A 287 20.64 10.07 13.52
N ILE A 288 20.96 9.19 14.46
CA ILE A 288 21.57 7.88 14.20
C ILE A 288 20.74 6.78 14.84
N ARG A 289 20.70 5.62 14.20
CA ARG A 289 20.00 4.43 14.68
C ARG A 289 20.80 3.80 15.83
N VAL A 290 20.11 3.46 16.92
CA VAL A 290 20.71 2.87 18.12
C VAL A 290 20.16 1.47 18.44
N ARG A 291 18.98 1.13 17.90
CA ARG A 291 18.37 -0.20 17.85
C ARG A 291 17.60 -0.34 16.54
#